data_AF-A0A1X7V704-F1
#
_entry.id   AF-A0A1X7V704-F1
#
_cell.length_a   1.000
_cell.length_b   1.000
_cell.length_c   1.000
_cell.angle_alpha   90.00
_cell.angle_beta   90.00
_cell.angle_gamma   90.00
#
_symmetry.space_group_name_H-M   'P 1'
#
loop_
_entity.id
_entity.type
_entity.pdbx_description
1 polymer ?
#
loop_
_entity_poly.entity_id
_entity_poly.type
_entity_poly.pdbx_seq_one_letter_code
_entity_poly.pdbx_strand_id
1 'polypeptide(L)'
;MSNNLLNPIGSPPSMLQNRSVDVFCKGTEDLVKDNIVSQITKSDSKLILLICSAAFGMEVDCAGVEMVIHWGPPNDLETYIQQTG
;
A
#
# COMPACT_ATOMS: atom_id res chain seq x y z
N MET A 1 3.81 -24.06 -1.67
CA MET A 1 2.85 -23.90 -0.54
C MET A 1 2.14 -22.58 -0.77
N SER A 2 0.82 -22.60 -0.73
CA SER A 2 -0.09 -21.71 -1.46
C SER A 2 -0.04 -20.25 -1.00
N ASN A 3 0.31 -19.38 -1.94
CA ASN A 3 0.34 -17.92 -1.87
C ASN A 3 -1.09 -17.36 -1.73
N ASN A 4 -1.59 -17.25 -0.49
CA ASN A 4 -2.99 -16.87 -0.21
C ASN A 4 -3.11 -15.86 0.95
N LEU A 5 -2.02 -15.21 1.36
CA LEU A 5 -2.06 -14.46 2.62
C LEU A 5 -2.66 -13.06 2.51
N LEU A 6 -2.80 -12.49 1.30
CA LEU A 6 -3.24 -11.08 1.17
C LEU A 6 -4.23 -10.78 0.05
N ASN A 7 -4.54 -11.78 -0.79
CA ASN A 7 -5.69 -11.73 -1.66
C ASN A 7 -6.90 -12.25 -0.86
N PRO A 8 -8.04 -11.53 -0.79
CA PRO A 8 -9.23 -12.08 -0.19
C PRO A 8 -9.58 -13.39 -0.88
N ILE A 9 -9.84 -14.45 -0.10
CA ILE A 9 -10.04 -15.81 -0.62
C ILE A 9 -11.07 -15.78 -1.76
N GLY A 10 -10.66 -16.22 -2.95
CA GLY A 10 -11.50 -16.27 -4.15
C GLY A 10 -11.38 -15.07 -5.10
N SER A 11 -10.50 -14.10 -4.85
CA SER A 11 -10.31 -12.97 -5.77
C SER A 11 -9.51 -13.35 -7.03
N PRO A 12 -10.04 -13.14 -8.25
CA PRO A 12 -9.30 -13.35 -9.48
C PRO A 12 -8.18 -12.31 -9.67
N PRO A 13 -7.08 -12.63 -10.38
CA PRO A 13 -5.97 -11.69 -10.62
C PRO A 13 -6.40 -10.38 -11.30
N SER A 14 -7.48 -10.40 -12.07
CA SER A 14 -8.06 -9.23 -12.74
C SER A 14 -8.62 -8.18 -11.77
N MET A 15 -8.86 -8.53 -10.50
CA MET A 15 -9.33 -7.56 -9.50
C MET A 15 -8.25 -6.59 -9.02
N LEU A 16 -6.96 -6.95 -9.16
CA LEU A 16 -5.85 -6.11 -8.68
C LEU A 16 -5.80 -4.73 -9.35
N GLN A 17 -6.27 -4.60 -10.59
CA GLN A 17 -6.27 -3.32 -11.32
C GLN A 17 -7.49 -2.44 -11.04
N ASN A 18 -8.53 -2.98 -10.39
CA ASN A 18 -9.80 -2.30 -10.19
C ASN A 18 -10.17 -2.14 -8.71
N ARG A 19 -9.19 -2.32 -7.81
CA ARG A 19 -9.42 -2.26 -6.37
C ARG A 19 -9.20 -0.83 -5.86
N SER A 20 -10.18 -0.31 -5.12
CA SER A 20 -10.10 1.04 -4.55
C SER A 20 -9.36 1.13 -3.23
N VAL A 21 -9.20 0.00 -2.53
CA VAL A 21 -8.56 -0.06 -1.23
C VAL A 21 -7.61 -1.24 -1.19
N ASP A 22 -6.31 -1.01 -0.99
CA ASP A 22 -5.32 -2.09 -0.88
C ASP A 22 -4.56 -2.06 0.45
N VAL A 23 -3.87 -3.17 0.74
CA VAL A 23 -3.02 -3.32 1.92
C VAL A 23 -1.59 -3.59 1.48
N PHE A 24 -0.66 -2.78 1.97
CA PHE A 24 0.78 -2.97 1.76
C PHE A 24 1.48 -3.27 3.08
N CYS A 25 1.95 -4.49 3.22
CA CYS A 25 2.76 -4.94 4.35
C CYS A 25 3.85 -5.92 3.91
N LYS A 26 4.74 -6.29 4.83
CA LYS A 26 5.84 -7.24 4.57
C LYS A 26 5.37 -8.58 3.96
N GLY A 27 4.15 -9.03 4.30
CA GLY A 27 3.60 -10.29 3.77
C GLY A 27 3.10 -10.21 2.33
N THR A 28 3.02 -9.01 1.75
CA THR A 28 2.44 -8.75 0.41
C THR A 28 3.28 -9.39 -0.65
N GLU A 29 2.62 -10.15 -1.54
CA GLU A 29 3.27 -10.72 -2.70
C GLU A 29 3.88 -9.61 -3.54
N ASP A 30 5.10 -9.84 -4.03
CA ASP A 30 5.85 -8.81 -4.76
C ASP A 30 5.07 -8.32 -5.98
N LEU A 31 4.34 -9.20 -6.67
CA LEU A 31 3.47 -8.83 -7.79
C LEU A 31 2.33 -7.87 -7.40
N VAL A 32 1.80 -8.01 -6.18
CA VAL A 32 0.76 -7.10 -5.66
C VAL A 32 1.39 -5.78 -5.22
N LYS A 33 2.58 -5.81 -4.61
CA LYS A 33 3.34 -4.61 -4.27
C LYS A 33 3.66 -3.78 -5.52
N ASP A 34 4.17 -4.41 -6.56
CA ASP A 34 4.49 -3.76 -7.84
C ASP A 34 3.24 -3.13 -8.48
N ASN A 35 2.11 -3.84 -8.44
CA ASN A 35 0.84 -3.29 -8.91
C ASN A 35 0.41 -2.07 -8.08
N ILE A 36 0.45 -2.15 -6.75
CA ILE A 36 0.10 -1.03 -5.86
C ILE A 36 0.98 0.19 -6.18
N VAL A 37 2.30 0.02 -6.29
CA VAL A 37 3.28 1.07 -6.64
C VAL A 37 2.97 1.69 -8.01
N SER A 38 2.55 0.87 -8.97
CA SER A 38 2.15 1.36 -10.30
C SER A 38 0.83 2.14 -10.29
N GLN A 39 -0.04 1.90 -9.29
CA GLN A 39 -1.36 2.52 -9.19
C GLN A 39 -1.28 3.85 -8.44
N ILE A 40 -0.61 3.91 -7.30
CA ILE A 40 -0.37 5.13 -6.51
C ILE A 40 0.32 6.26 -7.31
N THR A 41 1.14 5.92 -8.30
CA THR A 41 1.85 6.89 -9.14
C THR A 41 1.04 7.36 -10.36
N LYS A 42 -0.08 6.69 -10.69
CA LYS A 42 -0.94 7.04 -11.83
C LYS A 42 -2.02 8.03 -11.42
N SER A 43 -2.17 9.09 -12.21
CA SER A 43 -3.22 10.09 -12.01
C SER A 43 -4.65 9.57 -12.27
N ASP A 44 -4.81 8.54 -13.11
CA ASP A 44 -6.10 7.88 -13.40
C ASP A 44 -6.25 6.54 -12.65
N SER A 45 -5.64 6.44 -11.47
CA SER A 45 -5.74 5.22 -10.66
C SER A 45 -7.11 5.10 -10.00
N LYS A 46 -7.58 3.86 -9.90
CA LYS A 46 -8.76 3.51 -9.10
C LYS A 46 -8.43 3.31 -7.62
N LEU A 47 -7.15 3.21 -7.26
CA LEU A 47 -6.68 3.06 -5.89
C LEU A 47 -6.80 4.40 -5.16
N ILE A 48 -7.66 4.44 -4.13
CA ILE A 48 -7.98 5.67 -3.38
C ILE A 48 -7.37 5.59 -1.97
N LEU A 49 -7.33 4.40 -1.38
CA LEU A 49 -6.85 4.19 -0.02
C LEU A 49 -5.82 3.06 0.02
N LEU A 50 -4.65 3.37 0.56
CA LEU A 50 -3.64 2.36 0.85
C LEU A 50 -3.47 2.24 2.36
N ILE A 51 -3.71 1.06 2.89
CA ILE A 51 -3.45 0.75 4.29
C ILE A 51 -2.06 0.13 4.36
N CYS A 52 -1.14 0.77 5.07
CA CYS A 52 0.23 0.28 5.16
C CYS A 52 0.77 0.31 6.59
N SER A 53 1.77 -0.52 6.85
CA SER A 53 2.55 -0.46 8.09
C SER A 53 3.53 0.71 8.05
N ALA A 54 3.95 1.21 9.22
CA ALA A 54 4.86 2.35 9.34
C ALA A 54 6.15 2.28 8.51
N ALA A 55 6.66 1.08 8.22
CA ALA A 55 7.83 0.87 7.39
C ALA A 55 7.62 1.18 5.88
N PHE A 56 6.40 1.47 5.43
CA PHE A 56 6.09 1.72 4.03
C PHE A 56 6.77 2.98 3.46
N GLY A 57 6.90 4.04 4.26
CA GLY A 57 7.55 5.29 3.84
C GLY A 57 9.04 5.14 3.45
N MET A 58 9.66 3.99 3.72
CA MET A 58 11.03 3.68 3.27
C MET A 58 11.11 3.13 1.85
N GLU A 59 10.05 2.47 1.36
CA GLU A 59 10.17 1.50 0.26
C GLU A 59 9.69 2.06 -1.08
N VAL A 60 8.83 3.09 -1.07
CA VAL A 60 8.12 3.55 -2.28
C VAL A 60 7.97 5.08 -2.31
N ASP A 61 8.33 5.69 -3.44
CA ASP A 61 8.03 7.10 -3.73
C ASP A 61 6.53 7.27 -4.03
N CYS A 62 5.87 8.02 -3.16
CA CYS A 62 4.42 8.17 -3.13
C CYS A 62 3.97 9.54 -3.67
N ALA A 63 4.57 9.99 -4.77
CA ALA A 63 4.32 11.33 -5.36
C ALA A 63 2.83 11.66 -5.68
N GLY A 64 1.94 10.66 -5.72
CA GLY A 64 0.49 10.84 -5.91
C GLY A 64 -0.34 10.87 -4.61
N VAL A 65 0.28 10.80 -3.43
CA VAL A 65 -0.43 10.77 -2.14
C VAL A 65 -0.75 12.18 -1.68
N GLU A 66 -2.04 12.46 -1.53
CA GLU A 66 -2.52 13.76 -1.05
C GLU A 66 -2.67 13.83 0.48
N MET A 67 -2.84 12.68 1.13
CA MET A 67 -3.14 12.61 2.56
C MET A 67 -2.56 11.34 3.21
N VAL A 68 -1.87 11.53 4.34
CA VAL A 68 -1.40 10.46 5.20
C VAL A 68 -2.17 10.50 6.53
N ILE A 69 -2.78 9.37 6.91
CA ILE A 69 -3.51 9.22 8.17
C ILE A 69 -2.78 8.20 9.06
N HIS A 70 -2.38 8.62 10.26
CA HIS A 70 -1.73 7.74 11.23
C HIS A 70 -2.77 7.09 12.16
N TRP A 71 -2.84 5.77 12.13
CA TRP A 71 -3.66 5.00 13.06
C TRP A 71 -2.91 4.78 14.39
N GLY A 72 -2.89 5.82 15.23
CA GLY A 72 -2.22 5.82 16.52
C GLY A 72 -0.90 6.61 16.54
N PRO A 73 -0.30 6.83 17.72
CA PRO A 73 0.94 7.57 17.84
C PRO A 73 2.10 6.75 17.24
N PRO A 74 3.00 7.38 16.46
CA PRO A 74 4.24 6.75 16.03
C PRO A 74 5.12 6.45 17.25
N ASN A 75 5.96 5.41 17.14
CA ASN A 75 6.82 4.97 18.24
C ASN A 75 7.95 5.97 18.55
N ASP A 76 8.38 6.72 17.54
CA ASP A 76 9.45 7.71 17.61
C ASP A 76 9.28 8.79 16.53
N LEU A 77 10.03 9.89 16.68
CA LEU A 77 9.99 11.03 15.79
C LEU A 77 10.50 10.70 14.37
N GLU A 78 11.46 9.80 14.25
CA GLU A 78 12.05 9.43 12.95
C GLU A 78 11.03 8.69 12.09
N THR A 79 10.34 7.72 12.69
CA THR A 79 9.22 6.99 12.08
C THR A 79 8.12 7.96 11.65
N TYR A 80 7.80 8.96 12.47
CA TYR A 80 6.81 9.98 12.11
C TYR A 80 7.22 10.76 10.86
N ILE A 81 8.43 11.32 10.86
CA ILE A 81 8.96 12.12 9.75
C ILE A 81 8.95 11.30 8.46
N GLN A 82 9.39 10.05 8.54
CA GLN A 82 9.43 9.12 7.42
C GLN A 82 8.05 8.75 6.87
N GLN A 83 7.04 8.64 7.73
CA GLN A 83 5.67 8.37 7.29
C GLN A 83 5.02 9.59 6.62
N THR A 84 5.44 10.81 6.98
CA THR A 84 4.85 12.06 6.48
C THR A 84 5.57 12.69 5.30
N GLY A 85 6.85 12.37 5.10
CA GLY A 85 7.70 12.93 4.05
C GLY A 85 7.46 12.29 2.71
#